data_AF-A0A316QIB6-F1
#
_entry.id   AF-A0A316QIB6-F1
#
_cell.length_a   1.000
_cell.length_b   1.000
_cell.length_c   1.000
_cell.angle_alpha   90.00
_cell.angle_beta   90.00
_cell.angle_gamma   90.00
#
_symmetry.space_group_name_H-M   'P 1'
#
loop_
_entity.id
_entity.type
_entity.pdbx_description
1 polymer ?
#
loop_
_entity_poly.entity_id
_entity_poly.type
_entity_poly.pdbx_seq_one_letter_code
_entity_poly.pdbx_strand_id
1 'polypeptide(L)'
;MNEPFENDIIIANPYAVAPAQGMSMQDAHRHDSGNALAANAEARVVAEVKAQVLMARQFPRAPQASMENILRECKRPTLADSAVYTFPRGKETVTGPSIRLAEMMARNWGNITFGYEVLERKKDERGTGYSVIRTFAWDLETNTYISRQFELKHWRSTKSGGYPITDDRDIYELEANMASRRMRACILQAIPGDVTQAAVDACRYTSSSGLAEKMKDSREREKLVVGTVRVYEKMGIKLSDLEEYLGAKQANWSADSMLRLKELKNSIDDGVLPIGEVFPHLAGNDKNATITKEQTKALMEAAKATGRQGEISDALKKLGIAKFADTPAIRYDEVMKLISSFSSQPGNEEQPVAAQEDKAARKEAR
;
A
#
# COMPACT_ATOMS: atom_id res chain seq x y z
N MET A 1 -33.08 9.69 -72.61
CA MET A 1 -31.65 9.86 -72.93
C MET A 1 -30.98 10.32 -71.65
N ASN A 2 -30.37 9.37 -70.94
CA ASN A 2 -29.54 9.63 -69.77
C ASN A 2 -28.12 9.89 -70.27
N GLU A 3 -27.55 11.03 -69.93
CA GLU A 3 -26.10 11.23 -69.96
C GLU A 3 -25.58 11.56 -68.55
N PRO A 4 -24.35 11.13 -68.22
CA PRO A 4 -23.96 10.80 -66.86
C PRO A 4 -23.24 11.96 -66.17
N PHE A 5 -23.48 12.09 -64.87
CA PHE A 5 -22.67 12.92 -63.98
C PHE A 5 -21.32 12.23 -63.75
N GLU A 6 -20.26 12.74 -64.40
CA GLU A 6 -18.89 12.38 -64.12
C GLU A 6 -18.27 13.30 -63.05
N ASN A 7 -17.46 12.68 -62.19
CA ASN A 7 -16.56 13.22 -61.16
C ASN A 7 -17.11 13.36 -59.73
N ASP A 8 -17.38 12.20 -59.11
CA ASP A 8 -17.18 12.04 -57.66
C ASP A 8 -15.70 12.28 -57.34
N ILE A 9 -15.41 13.40 -56.69
CA ILE A 9 -14.10 13.66 -56.09
C ILE A 9 -14.00 12.78 -54.84
N ILE A 10 -13.33 11.63 -54.98
CA ILE A 10 -12.92 10.82 -53.84
C ILE A 10 -11.85 11.61 -53.08
N ILE A 11 -12.23 12.22 -51.97
CA ILE A 11 -11.28 12.80 -51.01
C ILE A 11 -10.57 11.63 -50.32
N ALA A 12 -9.45 11.20 -50.89
CA ALA A 12 -8.60 10.19 -50.30
C ALA A 12 -8.03 10.70 -48.97
N ASN A 13 -8.39 10.05 -47.87
CA ASN A 13 -7.80 10.30 -46.57
C ASN A 13 -6.30 9.91 -46.63
N PRO A 14 -5.35 10.85 -46.42
CA PRO A 14 -3.92 10.57 -46.50
C PRO A 14 -3.41 9.63 -45.38
N TYR A 15 -4.28 9.25 -44.43
CA TYR A 15 -4.02 8.29 -43.36
C TYR A 15 -4.78 6.97 -43.50
N ALA A 16 -5.48 6.74 -44.62
CA ALA A 16 -6.08 5.43 -44.89
C ALA A 16 -4.97 4.41 -45.19
N VAL A 17 -4.76 3.47 -44.27
CA VAL A 17 -3.90 2.30 -44.51
C VAL A 17 -4.57 1.46 -45.59
N ALA A 18 -3.91 1.28 -46.73
CA ALA A 18 -4.43 0.49 -47.84
C ALA A 18 -4.87 -0.90 -47.37
N PRO A 19 -5.97 -1.47 -47.90
CA PRO A 19 -6.28 -2.88 -47.66
C PRO A 19 -5.09 -3.70 -48.15
N ALA A 20 -4.60 -4.61 -47.31
CA ALA A 20 -3.42 -5.43 -47.58
C ALA A 20 -3.61 -6.25 -48.88
N GLN A 21 -3.19 -5.67 -50.00
CA GLN A 21 -3.05 -6.37 -51.26
C GLN A 21 -1.64 -6.94 -51.33
N GLY A 22 -1.55 -8.27 -51.24
CA GLY A 22 -0.40 -9.05 -51.67
C GLY A 22 0.83 -8.99 -50.76
N MET A 23 0.75 -9.63 -49.58
CA MET A 23 1.98 -10.12 -48.95
C MET A 23 2.56 -11.20 -49.87
N SER A 24 3.66 -10.89 -50.55
CA SER A 24 4.41 -11.88 -51.31
C SER A 24 5.02 -12.91 -50.34
N MET A 25 5.02 -14.18 -50.75
CA MET A 25 5.63 -15.31 -50.03
C MET A 25 7.15 -15.15 -49.75
N GLN A 26 7.77 -14.05 -50.16
CA GLN A 26 9.20 -13.79 -50.00
C GLN A 26 9.54 -13.00 -48.71
N ASP A 27 8.57 -12.33 -48.08
CA ASP A 27 8.80 -11.64 -46.80
C ASP A 27 8.66 -12.55 -45.56
N ALA A 28 8.18 -13.80 -45.73
CA ALA A 28 8.00 -14.77 -44.65
C ALA A 28 9.33 -15.37 -44.13
N HIS A 29 10.46 -15.17 -44.82
CA HIS A 29 11.73 -15.85 -44.51
C HIS A 29 12.83 -14.96 -43.90
N ARG A 30 12.54 -13.70 -43.52
CA ARG A 30 13.55 -12.82 -42.90
C ARG A 30 13.71 -12.97 -41.38
N HIS A 31 12.97 -13.86 -40.74
CA HIS A 31 13.00 -14.06 -39.28
C HIS A 31 13.56 -15.43 -38.86
N ASP A 32 14.47 -16.02 -39.64
CA ASP A 32 15.06 -17.31 -39.29
C ASP A 32 16.55 -17.19 -38.96
N SER A 33 16.85 -16.94 -37.67
CA SER A 33 17.92 -17.58 -36.89
C SER A 33 18.26 -16.74 -35.65
N GLY A 34 17.78 -17.18 -34.49
CA GLY A 34 18.18 -16.69 -33.16
C GLY A 34 17.05 -16.22 -32.24
N ASN A 35 15.88 -15.88 -32.78
CA ASN A 35 14.84 -15.17 -32.02
C ASN A 35 13.41 -15.75 -32.14
N ALA A 36 13.26 -17.00 -32.58
CA ALA A 36 11.94 -17.63 -32.77
C ALA A 36 11.06 -17.62 -31.49
N LEU A 37 11.67 -17.71 -30.30
CA LEU A 37 10.95 -17.59 -29.03
C LEU A 37 10.44 -16.16 -28.78
N ALA A 38 11.25 -15.13 -29.04
CA ALA A 38 10.83 -13.73 -28.88
C ALA A 38 9.77 -13.33 -29.92
N ALA A 39 9.92 -13.76 -31.17
CA ALA A 39 8.94 -13.53 -32.23
C ALA A 39 7.59 -14.19 -31.89
N ASN A 40 7.61 -15.41 -31.34
CA ASN A 40 6.39 -16.09 -30.88
C ASN A 40 5.74 -15.39 -29.67
N ALA A 41 6.53 -14.82 -28.76
CA ALA A 41 6.00 -14.05 -27.62
C ALA A 41 5.32 -12.75 -28.09
N GLU A 42 5.96 -12.01 -29.01
CA GLU A 42 5.39 -10.80 -29.60
C GLU A 42 4.10 -11.08 -30.36
N ALA A 43 4.08 -12.12 -31.20
CA ALA A 43 2.88 -12.52 -31.94
C ALA A 43 1.71 -12.86 -31.01
N ARG A 44 1.97 -13.50 -29.87
CA ARG A 44 0.94 -13.81 -28.84
C ARG A 44 0.38 -12.54 -28.21
N VAL A 45 1.24 -11.61 -27.79
CA VAL A 45 0.79 -10.34 -27.17
C VAL A 45 -0.05 -9.53 -28.15
N VAL A 46 0.37 -9.45 -29.42
CA VAL A 46 -0.39 -8.74 -30.46
C VAL A 46 -1.74 -9.43 -30.71
N ALA A 47 -1.78 -10.75 -30.78
CA ALA A 47 -3.02 -11.50 -30.96
C ALA A 47 -3.99 -11.31 -29.77
N GLU A 48 -3.48 -11.34 -28.55
CA GLU A 48 -4.27 -11.11 -27.33
C GLU A 48 -4.88 -9.71 -27.30
N VAL A 49 -4.07 -8.68 -27.54
CA VAL A 49 -4.53 -7.29 -27.56
C VAL A 49 -5.58 -7.10 -28.68
N LYS A 50 -5.33 -7.63 -29.87
CA LYS A 50 -6.31 -7.58 -30.97
C LYS A 50 -7.61 -8.28 -30.60
N ALA A 51 -7.54 -9.45 -29.98
CA ALA A 51 -8.73 -10.19 -29.55
C ALA A 51 -9.53 -9.42 -28.49
N GLN A 52 -8.87 -8.82 -27.49
CA GLN A 52 -9.53 -8.01 -26.46
C GLN A 52 -10.27 -6.82 -27.06
N VAL A 53 -9.61 -6.05 -27.93
CA VAL A 53 -10.24 -4.88 -28.59
C VAL A 53 -11.36 -5.32 -29.53
N LEU A 54 -11.18 -6.39 -30.31
CA LEU A 54 -12.21 -6.90 -31.22
C LEU A 54 -13.45 -7.36 -30.45
N MET A 55 -13.28 -8.12 -29.36
CA MET A 55 -14.38 -8.58 -28.52
C MET A 55 -15.11 -7.42 -27.85
N ALA A 56 -14.39 -6.42 -27.34
CA ALA A 56 -15.01 -5.24 -26.74
C ALA A 56 -15.85 -4.43 -27.73
N ARG A 57 -15.41 -4.34 -28.99
CA ARG A 57 -16.17 -3.66 -30.06
C ARG A 57 -17.33 -4.49 -30.61
N GLN A 58 -17.20 -5.82 -30.60
CA GLN A 58 -18.28 -6.73 -30.99
C GLN A 58 -19.39 -6.78 -29.94
N PHE A 59 -19.03 -6.67 -28.66
CA PHE A 59 -19.94 -6.70 -27.52
C PHE A 59 -19.80 -5.39 -26.71
N PRO A 60 -20.30 -4.27 -27.24
CA PRO A 60 -20.24 -2.99 -26.54
C PRO A 60 -21.05 -3.04 -25.25
N ARG A 61 -20.60 -2.28 -24.25
CA ARG A 61 -21.32 -2.15 -22.98
C ARG A 61 -22.65 -1.45 -23.17
N ALA A 62 -23.60 -1.69 -22.27
CA ALA A 62 -24.81 -0.90 -22.14
C ALA A 62 -24.65 0.08 -20.97
N PRO A 63 -24.39 1.39 -21.21
CA PRO A 63 -24.01 2.33 -20.15
C PRO A 63 -25.03 2.42 -19.01
N GLN A 64 -26.33 2.36 -19.30
CA GLN A 64 -27.38 2.38 -18.29
C GLN A 64 -27.34 1.13 -17.41
N ALA A 65 -27.22 -0.06 -18.02
CA ALA A 65 -27.13 -1.31 -17.27
C ALA A 65 -25.84 -1.40 -16.45
N SER A 66 -24.71 -0.92 -17.00
CA SER A 66 -23.45 -0.80 -16.27
C SER A 66 -23.59 0.11 -15.05
N MET A 67 -24.27 1.24 -15.20
CA MET A 67 -24.54 2.17 -14.11
C MET A 67 -25.45 1.54 -13.03
N GLU A 68 -26.51 0.84 -13.41
CA GLU A 68 -27.38 0.11 -12.48
C GLU A 68 -26.61 -0.96 -11.70
N ASN A 69 -25.69 -1.69 -12.36
CA ASN A 69 -24.84 -2.68 -11.72
C ASN A 69 -23.91 -2.04 -10.68
N ILE A 70 -23.27 -0.91 -11.02
CA ILE A 70 -22.45 -0.12 -10.09
C ILE A 70 -23.27 0.29 -8.87
N LEU A 71 -24.43 0.91 -9.08
CA LEU A 71 -25.30 1.38 -7.99
C LEU A 71 -25.81 0.24 -7.11
N ARG A 72 -26.06 -0.94 -7.68
CA ARG A 72 -26.46 -2.13 -6.93
C ARG A 72 -25.34 -2.61 -6.01
N GLU A 73 -24.09 -2.62 -6.47
CA GLU A 73 -22.94 -2.95 -5.62
C GLU A 73 -22.75 -1.91 -4.51
N CYS A 74 -22.97 -0.63 -4.79
CA CYS A 74 -22.88 0.45 -3.80
C CYS A 74 -23.87 0.28 -2.61
N LYS A 75 -24.95 -0.48 -2.78
CA LYS A 75 -25.91 -0.83 -1.69
C LYS A 75 -25.37 -1.85 -0.70
N ARG A 76 -24.23 -2.49 -0.98
CA ARG A 76 -23.62 -3.47 -0.07
C ARG A 76 -22.88 -2.73 1.04
N PRO A 77 -23.25 -2.91 2.32
CA PRO A 77 -22.62 -2.17 3.42
C PRO A 77 -21.11 -2.36 3.48
N THR A 78 -20.60 -3.56 3.21
CA THR A 78 -19.16 -3.84 3.24
C THR A 78 -18.37 -3.06 2.20
N LEU A 79 -18.96 -2.81 1.02
CA LEU A 79 -18.34 -1.97 0.00
C LEU A 79 -18.46 -0.50 0.37
N ALA A 80 -19.68 -0.05 0.68
CA ALA A 80 -19.98 1.33 1.06
C ALA A 80 -19.04 1.84 2.17
N ASP A 81 -18.82 0.98 3.17
CA ASP A 81 -17.97 1.28 4.32
C ASP A 81 -16.49 1.50 3.98
N SER A 82 -16.03 0.99 2.84
CA SER A 82 -14.66 1.11 2.36
C SER A 82 -14.54 1.95 1.07
N ALA A 83 -15.63 2.60 0.66
CA ALA A 83 -15.74 3.24 -0.64
C ALA A 83 -15.12 4.64 -0.71
N VAL A 84 -14.99 5.33 0.43
CA VAL A 84 -14.49 6.70 0.51
C VAL A 84 -13.31 6.77 1.47
N TYR A 85 -12.28 7.52 1.06
CA TYR A 85 -11.15 7.91 1.88
C TYR A 85 -11.16 9.43 2.08
N THR A 86 -10.42 9.89 3.07
CA THR A 86 -10.32 11.26 3.53
C THR A 86 -8.88 11.58 3.94
N PHE A 87 -8.36 12.74 3.53
CA PHE A 87 -7.06 13.19 4.01
C PHE A 87 -6.99 14.71 4.14
N PRO A 88 -6.30 15.24 5.16
CA PRO A 88 -6.06 16.66 5.29
C PRO A 88 -5.15 17.16 4.17
N ARG A 89 -5.47 18.32 3.62
CA ARG A 89 -4.63 19.10 2.71
C ARG A 89 -4.60 20.53 3.20
N GLY A 90 -3.61 20.85 4.02
CA GLY A 90 -3.54 22.15 4.70
C GLY A 90 -4.67 22.27 5.73
N LYS A 91 -5.59 23.22 5.53
CA LYS A 91 -6.75 23.45 6.42
C LYS A 91 -8.02 22.73 5.97
N GLU A 92 -8.02 22.12 4.78
CA GLU A 92 -9.19 21.47 4.20
C GLU A 92 -9.04 19.95 4.24
N THR A 93 -10.18 19.26 4.36
CA THR A 93 -10.24 17.80 4.27
C THR A 93 -10.65 17.42 2.85
N VAL A 94 -9.79 16.68 2.15
CA VAL A 94 -10.08 16.17 0.81
C VAL A 94 -10.62 14.75 0.93
N THR A 95 -11.85 14.55 0.45
CA THR A 95 -12.46 13.22 0.34
C THR A 95 -12.42 12.72 -1.10
N GLY A 96 -12.29 11.42 -1.30
CA GLY A 96 -12.36 10.84 -2.63
C GLY A 96 -12.76 9.36 -2.64
N PRO A 97 -13.12 8.83 -3.82
CA PRO A 97 -13.38 7.41 -4.01
C PRO A 97 -12.11 6.60 -3.71
N SER A 98 -12.25 5.49 -2.97
CA SER A 98 -11.15 4.59 -2.66
C SER A 98 -10.74 3.74 -3.87
N ILE A 99 -9.61 3.04 -3.78
CA ILE A 99 -9.20 2.08 -4.82
C ILE A 99 -10.25 0.95 -4.94
N ARG A 100 -10.83 0.48 -3.82
CA ARG A 100 -11.85 -0.57 -3.82
C ARG A 100 -13.10 -0.16 -4.60
N LEU A 101 -13.55 1.09 -4.42
CA LEU A 101 -14.67 1.62 -5.20
C LEU A 101 -14.30 1.70 -6.68
N ALA A 102 -13.10 2.23 -7.01
CA ALA A 102 -12.64 2.33 -8.40
C ALA A 102 -12.54 0.97 -9.10
N GLU A 103 -11.97 -0.06 -8.46
CA GLU A 103 -11.88 -1.41 -9.01
C GLU A 103 -13.25 -2.05 -9.22
N MET A 104 -14.16 -1.89 -8.25
CA MET A 104 -15.55 -2.35 -8.38
C MET A 104 -16.24 -1.65 -9.56
N MET A 105 -16.06 -0.34 -9.68
CA MET A 105 -16.61 0.44 -10.79
C MET A 105 -16.06 -0.03 -12.13
N ALA A 106 -14.74 -0.19 -12.27
CA ALA A 106 -14.13 -0.66 -13.52
C ALA A 106 -14.67 -2.04 -13.94
N ARG A 107 -14.84 -2.95 -12.97
CA ARG A 107 -15.42 -4.29 -13.20
C ARG A 107 -16.86 -4.21 -13.73
N ASN A 108 -17.69 -3.33 -13.18
CA ASN A 108 -19.10 -3.21 -13.55
C ASN A 108 -19.35 -2.26 -14.74
N TRP A 109 -18.42 -1.36 -15.02
CA TRP A 109 -18.46 -0.49 -16.19
C TRP A 109 -18.28 -1.30 -17.48
N GLY A 110 -17.51 -2.39 -17.41
CA GLY A 110 -17.28 -3.32 -18.52
C GLY A 110 -16.20 -2.83 -19.48
N ASN A 111 -15.66 -3.73 -20.32
CA ASN A 111 -14.70 -3.42 -21.39
C ASN A 111 -13.51 -2.53 -20.97
N ILE A 112 -13.10 -2.55 -19.69
CA ILE A 112 -11.91 -1.86 -19.18
C ILE A 112 -10.92 -2.91 -18.68
N THR A 113 -9.66 -2.76 -19.09
CA THR A 113 -8.51 -3.43 -18.45
C THR A 113 -7.69 -2.40 -17.68
N PHE A 114 -7.16 -2.77 -16.52
CA PHE A 114 -6.36 -1.87 -15.69
C PHE A 114 -5.34 -2.67 -14.88
N GLY A 115 -4.27 -2.01 -14.46
CA GLY A 115 -3.24 -2.66 -13.68
C GLY A 115 -2.00 -1.80 -13.51
N TYR A 116 -0.92 -2.44 -13.06
CA TYR A 116 0.40 -1.84 -13.01
C TYR A 116 1.47 -2.84 -13.39
N GLU A 117 2.58 -2.32 -13.87
CA GLU A 117 3.75 -3.07 -14.30
C GLU A 117 4.99 -2.40 -13.71
N VAL A 118 5.87 -3.22 -13.16
CA VAL A 118 7.21 -2.79 -12.78
C VAL A 118 8.09 -2.92 -14.02
N LEU A 119 8.39 -1.78 -14.65
CA LEU A 119 9.15 -1.73 -15.90
C LEU A 119 10.63 -2.01 -15.67
N GLU A 120 11.15 -1.53 -14.55
CA GLU A 120 12.57 -1.64 -14.20
C GLU A 120 12.73 -1.65 -12.69
N ARG A 121 13.68 -2.44 -12.19
CA ARG A 121 14.22 -2.31 -10.83
C ARG A 121 15.73 -2.09 -10.94
N LYS A 122 16.21 -0.98 -10.42
CA LYS A 122 17.64 -0.58 -10.44
C LYS A 122 18.12 -0.22 -9.04
N LYS A 123 19.43 -0.22 -8.84
CA LYS A 123 20.08 0.30 -7.63
C LYS A 123 20.90 1.53 -7.99
N ASP A 124 20.88 2.56 -7.15
CA ASP A 124 21.78 3.70 -7.28
C ASP A 124 23.21 3.35 -6.84
N GLU A 125 24.14 4.28 -7.06
CA GLU A 125 25.56 4.15 -6.66
C GLU A 125 25.75 3.90 -5.15
N ARG A 126 24.76 4.28 -4.33
CA ARG A 126 24.77 4.10 -2.88
C ARG A 126 24.09 2.80 -2.44
N GLY A 127 23.67 1.96 -3.40
CA GLY A 127 23.00 0.68 -3.16
C GLY A 127 21.51 0.77 -2.84
N THR A 128 20.88 1.95 -2.93
CA THR A 128 19.44 2.12 -2.71
C THR A 128 18.66 1.70 -3.95
N GLY A 129 17.64 0.86 -3.78
CA GLY A 129 16.79 0.41 -4.88
C GLY A 129 15.79 1.47 -5.36
N TYR A 130 15.44 1.41 -6.64
CA TYR A 130 14.39 2.20 -7.27
C TYR A 130 13.61 1.31 -8.24
N SER A 131 12.30 1.51 -8.30
CA SER A 131 11.42 0.90 -9.30
C SER A 131 10.83 1.94 -10.22
N VAL A 132 10.87 1.69 -11.51
CA VAL A 132 10.08 2.44 -12.49
C VAL A 132 8.77 1.68 -12.69
N ILE A 133 7.66 2.30 -12.29
CA ILE A 133 6.35 1.66 -12.30
C ILE A 133 5.44 2.40 -13.27
N ARG A 134 4.73 1.64 -14.10
CA ARG A 134 3.63 2.14 -14.94
C ARG A 134 2.33 1.62 -14.38
N THR A 135 1.37 2.52 -14.21
CA THR A 135 -0.03 2.19 -13.88
C THR A 135 -0.90 2.59 -15.06
N PHE A 136 -1.94 1.82 -15.37
CA PHE A 136 -2.80 2.10 -16.51
C PHE A 136 -4.26 1.71 -16.28
N ALA A 137 -5.14 2.33 -17.04
CA ALA A 137 -6.50 1.90 -17.31
C ALA A 137 -6.78 2.12 -18.79
N TRP A 138 -7.32 1.11 -19.45
CA TRP A 138 -7.59 1.10 -20.88
C TRP A 138 -9.03 0.65 -21.12
N ASP A 139 -9.83 1.58 -21.62
CA ASP A 139 -11.12 1.26 -22.20
C ASP A 139 -10.92 0.65 -23.58
N LEU A 140 -11.19 -0.65 -23.72
CA LEU A 140 -11.01 -1.43 -24.94
C LEU A 140 -12.07 -1.12 -26.00
N GLU A 141 -13.23 -0.59 -25.60
CA GLU A 141 -14.33 -0.28 -26.50
C GLU A 141 -14.13 1.09 -27.17
N THR A 142 -13.80 2.12 -26.37
CA THR A 142 -13.52 3.47 -26.87
C THR A 142 -12.05 3.66 -27.28
N ASN A 143 -11.20 2.68 -26.94
CA ASN A 143 -9.75 2.73 -27.09
C ASN A 143 -9.07 3.84 -26.28
N THR A 144 -9.70 4.32 -25.20
CA THR A 144 -9.13 5.34 -24.32
C THR A 144 -8.09 4.74 -23.40
N TYR A 145 -6.81 5.03 -23.64
CA TYR A 145 -5.68 4.54 -22.84
C TYR A 145 -5.14 5.63 -21.92
N ILE A 146 -5.18 5.38 -20.61
CA ILE A 146 -4.69 6.30 -19.58
C ILE A 146 -3.56 5.61 -18.85
N SER A 147 -2.39 6.23 -18.82
CA SER A 147 -1.24 5.71 -18.07
C SER A 147 -0.55 6.78 -17.25
N ARG A 148 0.07 6.34 -16.16
CA ARG A 148 0.92 7.16 -15.29
C ARG A 148 2.16 6.36 -14.95
N GLN A 149 3.32 6.89 -15.33
CA GLN A 149 4.63 6.33 -14.99
C GLN A 149 5.28 7.15 -13.89
N PHE A 150 5.93 6.49 -12.94
CA PHE A 150 6.63 7.14 -11.85
C PHE A 150 7.82 6.31 -11.37
N GLU A 151 8.82 6.99 -10.82
CA GLU A 151 9.93 6.34 -10.12
C GLU A 151 9.60 6.26 -8.62
N LEU A 152 9.86 5.09 -8.04
CA LEU A 152 9.64 4.79 -6.64
C LEU A 152 10.95 4.37 -5.99
N LYS A 153 11.44 5.22 -5.09
CA LYS A 153 12.60 4.90 -4.27
C LYS A 153 12.23 3.85 -3.21
N HIS A 154 13.03 2.80 -3.07
CA HIS A 154 12.91 1.77 -2.02
C HIS A 154 13.45 2.31 -0.70
N TRP A 155 12.68 3.19 -0.07
CA TRP A 155 13.09 3.89 1.13
C TRP A 155 11.97 3.91 2.16
N ARG A 156 12.31 3.59 3.39
CA ARG A 156 11.43 3.83 4.54
C ARG A 156 11.91 5.06 5.26
N SER A 157 11.10 6.11 5.23
CA SER A 157 11.38 7.34 5.99
C SER A 157 11.13 7.12 7.48
N THR A 158 12.08 7.54 8.31
CA THR A 158 11.93 7.64 9.76
C THR A 158 12.23 9.06 10.21
N LYS A 159 11.86 9.43 11.43
CA LYS A 159 12.19 10.75 12.01
C LYS A 159 13.70 11.06 12.04
N SER A 160 14.54 10.02 12.06
CA SER A 160 16.00 10.10 12.20
C SER A 160 16.76 9.99 10.87
N GLY A 161 16.06 9.97 9.73
CA GLY A 161 16.70 10.01 8.40
C GLY A 161 16.28 8.89 7.46
N GLY A 162 15.58 7.86 7.92
CA GLY A 162 15.14 6.73 7.10
C GLY A 162 16.24 5.75 6.68
N TYR A 163 15.83 4.67 6.02
CA TYR A 163 16.74 3.61 5.57
C TYR A 163 16.26 2.96 4.26
N PRO A 164 17.16 2.40 3.44
CA PRO A 164 16.78 1.70 2.22
C PRO A 164 16.07 0.40 2.54
N ILE A 165 15.01 0.09 1.81
CA ILE A 165 14.31 -1.19 1.91
C ILE A 165 15.05 -2.18 1.01
N THR A 166 15.50 -3.29 1.59
CA THR A 166 16.27 -4.31 0.87
C THR A 166 15.54 -5.65 0.76
N ASP A 167 14.51 -5.86 1.57
CA ASP A 167 13.71 -7.07 1.54
C ASP A 167 12.73 -7.04 0.36
N ASP A 168 12.71 -8.11 -0.43
CA ASP A 168 11.90 -8.19 -1.66
C ASP A 168 10.40 -8.13 -1.38
N ARG A 169 9.94 -8.65 -0.24
CA ARG A 169 8.53 -8.57 0.14
C ARG A 169 8.17 -7.15 0.51
N ASP A 170 8.97 -6.47 1.33
CA ASP A 170 8.73 -5.07 1.69
C ASP A 170 8.76 -4.16 0.45
N ILE A 171 9.65 -4.43 -0.52
CA ILE A 171 9.69 -3.72 -1.80
C ILE A 171 8.39 -3.96 -2.58
N TYR A 172 7.95 -5.20 -2.73
CA TYR A 172 6.70 -5.53 -3.42
C TYR A 172 5.49 -4.85 -2.78
N GLU A 173 5.39 -4.88 -1.45
CA GLU A 173 4.30 -4.22 -0.71
C GLU A 173 4.34 -2.69 -0.92
N LEU A 174 5.52 -2.08 -0.91
CA LEU A 174 5.69 -0.64 -1.20
C LEU A 174 5.26 -0.29 -2.63
N GLU A 175 5.68 -1.08 -3.62
CA GLU A 175 5.32 -0.90 -5.03
C GLU A 175 3.82 -1.00 -5.22
N ALA A 176 3.19 -2.06 -4.71
CA ALA A 176 1.74 -2.29 -4.81
C ALA A 176 0.96 -1.13 -4.18
N ASN A 177 1.37 -0.66 -3.01
CA ASN A 177 0.74 0.46 -2.31
C ASN A 177 0.86 1.79 -3.07
N MET A 178 1.99 2.05 -3.73
CA MET A 178 2.21 3.28 -4.48
C MET A 178 1.57 3.24 -5.87
N ALA A 179 1.50 2.05 -6.47
CA ALA A 179 0.83 1.78 -7.73
C ALA A 179 -0.68 1.90 -7.58
N SER A 180 -1.28 1.34 -6.52
CA SER A 180 -2.74 1.35 -6.30
C SER A 180 -3.33 2.76 -6.34
N ARG A 181 -2.64 3.76 -5.78
CA ARG A 181 -3.09 5.17 -5.79
C ARG A 181 -3.18 5.77 -7.19
N ARG A 182 -2.21 5.45 -8.05
CA ARG A 182 -2.14 5.98 -9.41
C ARG A 182 -3.00 5.18 -10.36
N MET A 183 -3.09 3.86 -10.16
CA MET A 183 -4.05 2.99 -10.82
C MET A 183 -5.48 3.48 -10.58
N ARG A 184 -5.83 3.80 -9.32
CA ARG A 184 -7.10 4.44 -8.98
C ARG A 184 -7.33 5.70 -9.80
N ALA A 185 -6.34 6.59 -9.89
CA ALA A 185 -6.45 7.80 -10.70
C ALA A 185 -6.64 7.51 -12.20
N CYS A 186 -6.00 6.47 -12.75
CA CYS A 186 -6.22 6.04 -14.13
C CYS A 186 -7.66 5.53 -14.34
N ILE A 187 -8.16 4.69 -13.44
CA ILE A 187 -9.53 4.15 -13.52
C ILE A 187 -10.56 5.28 -13.47
N LEU A 188 -10.44 6.18 -12.49
CA LEU A 188 -11.39 7.30 -12.31
C LEU A 188 -11.34 8.30 -13.46
N GLN A 189 -10.22 8.38 -14.18
CA GLN A 189 -10.12 9.21 -15.37
C GLN A 189 -10.71 8.51 -16.61
N ALA A 190 -10.77 7.17 -16.63
CA ALA A 190 -11.34 6.39 -17.72
C ALA A 190 -12.87 6.30 -17.63
N ILE A 191 -13.43 6.36 -16.42
CA ILE A 191 -14.87 6.30 -16.18
C ILE A 191 -15.45 7.73 -16.13
N PRO A 192 -16.63 7.99 -16.73
CA PRO A 192 -17.29 9.28 -16.65
C PRO A 192 -17.47 9.80 -15.20
N GLY A 193 -17.30 11.10 -15.02
CA GLY A 193 -17.32 11.72 -13.69
C GLY A 193 -18.68 11.65 -12.99
N ASP A 194 -19.78 11.71 -13.75
CA ASP A 194 -21.15 11.57 -13.26
C ASP A 194 -21.43 10.17 -12.69
N VAL A 195 -20.94 9.11 -13.36
CA VAL A 195 -20.99 7.72 -12.87
C VAL A 195 -20.23 7.59 -11.55
N THR A 196 -19.05 8.20 -11.48
CA THR A 196 -18.24 8.23 -10.25
C THR A 196 -18.95 8.92 -9.11
N GLN A 197 -19.51 10.11 -9.35
CA GLN A 197 -20.19 10.89 -8.34
C GLN A 197 -21.41 10.14 -7.79
N ALA A 198 -22.24 9.59 -8.67
CA ALA A 198 -23.41 8.83 -8.27
C ALA A 198 -23.06 7.54 -7.50
N ALA A 199 -21.95 6.87 -7.82
CA ALA A 199 -21.46 5.73 -7.05
C ALA A 199 -21.02 6.13 -5.63
N VAL A 200 -20.31 7.26 -5.50
CA VAL A 200 -19.89 7.82 -4.20
C VAL A 200 -21.11 8.18 -3.35
N ASP A 201 -22.10 8.86 -3.94
CA ASP A 201 -23.31 9.27 -3.23
C ASP A 201 -24.13 8.07 -2.77
N ALA A 202 -24.25 7.03 -3.60
CA ALA A 202 -24.92 5.78 -3.22
C ALA A 202 -24.21 5.04 -2.07
N CYS A 203 -22.88 5.00 -2.07
CA CYS A 203 -22.11 4.42 -0.96
C CYS A 203 -22.28 5.24 0.33
N ARG A 204 -22.17 6.58 0.25
CA ARG A 204 -22.38 7.46 1.41
C ARG A 204 -23.79 7.32 1.98
N TYR A 205 -24.80 7.24 1.13
CA TYR A 205 -26.17 6.98 1.55
C TYR A 205 -26.28 5.65 2.30
N THR A 206 -25.73 4.57 1.73
CA THR A 206 -25.78 3.22 2.34
C THR A 206 -25.07 3.17 3.69
N SER A 207 -23.87 3.76 3.81
CA SER A 207 -23.13 3.80 5.07
C SER A 207 -23.82 4.69 6.10
N SER A 208 -24.29 5.88 5.72
CA SER A 208 -24.96 6.80 6.64
C SER A 208 -26.31 6.27 7.12
N SER A 209 -27.12 5.64 6.25
CA SER A 209 -28.40 5.04 6.64
C SER A 209 -28.19 3.87 7.60
N GLY A 210 -27.22 3.00 7.32
CA GLY A 210 -26.88 1.88 8.20
C GLY A 210 -26.35 2.33 9.57
N LEU A 211 -25.60 3.43 9.61
CA LEU A 211 -25.14 4.04 10.86
C LEU A 211 -26.29 4.71 11.61
N ALA A 212 -27.15 5.46 10.93
CA ALA A 212 -28.28 6.16 11.54
C ALA A 212 -29.22 5.19 12.25
N GLU A 213 -29.56 4.05 11.64
CA GLU A 213 -30.38 3.01 12.27
C GLU A 213 -29.72 2.43 13.52
N LYS A 214 -28.42 2.10 13.45
CA LYS A 214 -27.68 1.56 14.62
C LYS A 214 -27.54 2.58 15.74
N MET A 215 -27.49 3.87 15.43
CA MET A 215 -27.33 4.93 16.42
C MET A 215 -28.64 5.29 17.15
N LYS A 216 -29.80 4.90 16.62
CA LYS A 216 -31.12 5.09 17.29
C LYS A 216 -31.29 4.15 18.48
N ASP A 217 -30.80 2.91 18.37
CA ASP A 217 -30.85 1.93 19.45
C ASP A 217 -29.67 2.13 20.42
N SER A 218 -29.97 2.30 21.71
CA SER A 218 -28.95 2.60 22.72
C SER A 218 -27.89 1.50 22.86
N ARG A 219 -28.28 0.23 22.70
CA ARG A 219 -27.39 -0.91 22.89
C ARG A 219 -26.49 -1.11 21.67
N GLU A 220 -27.04 -1.00 20.48
CA GLU A 220 -26.28 -1.06 19.23
C GLU A 220 -25.33 0.14 19.09
N ARG A 221 -25.77 1.33 19.49
CA ARG A 221 -24.91 2.51 19.60
C ARG A 221 -23.71 2.25 20.50
N GLU A 222 -23.92 1.76 21.71
CA GLU A 222 -22.84 1.51 22.66
C GLU A 222 -21.83 0.49 22.09
N LYS A 223 -22.32 -0.64 21.55
CA LYS A 223 -21.47 -1.64 20.90
C LYS A 223 -20.65 -1.06 19.75
N LEU A 224 -21.28 -0.25 18.90
CA LEU A 224 -20.63 0.35 17.73
C LEU A 224 -19.53 1.33 18.15
N VAL A 225 -19.82 2.20 19.11
CA VAL A 225 -18.86 3.19 19.63
C VAL A 225 -17.68 2.50 20.30
N VAL A 226 -17.93 1.57 21.23
CA VAL A 226 -16.86 0.82 21.93
C VAL A 226 -16.02 0.01 20.96
N GLY A 227 -16.66 -0.67 19.99
CA GLY A 227 -15.98 -1.42 18.95
C GLY A 227 -15.07 -0.53 18.10
N THR A 228 -15.54 0.67 17.73
CA THR A 228 -14.76 1.64 16.95
C THR A 228 -13.56 2.14 17.75
N VAL A 229 -13.75 2.56 19.00
CA VAL A 229 -12.65 3.00 19.88
C VAL A 229 -11.59 1.92 20.02
N ARG A 230 -12.00 0.66 20.25
CA ARG A 230 -11.08 -0.48 20.37
C ARG A 230 -10.25 -0.72 19.10
N VAL A 231 -10.79 -0.45 17.91
CA VAL A 231 -10.02 -0.53 16.65
C VAL A 231 -8.90 0.51 16.63
N TYR A 232 -9.20 1.74 17.06
CA TYR A 232 -8.24 2.83 17.13
C TYR A 232 -7.19 2.64 18.23
N GLU A 233 -7.58 2.11 19.39
CA GLU A 233 -6.65 1.79 20.48
C GLU A 233 -5.57 0.79 20.03
N LYS A 234 -5.92 -0.20 19.20
CA LYS A 234 -4.95 -1.15 18.60
C LYS A 234 -3.94 -0.46 17.67
N MET A 235 -4.24 0.74 17.21
CA MET A 235 -3.36 1.59 16.39
C MET A 235 -2.59 2.60 17.25
N GLY A 236 -2.78 2.58 18.58
CA GLY A 236 -2.19 3.51 19.52
C GLY A 236 -2.95 4.84 19.66
N ILE A 237 -4.11 4.98 19.02
CA ILE A 237 -4.93 6.20 19.06
C ILE A 237 -5.86 6.13 20.27
N LYS A 238 -5.78 7.12 21.16
CA LYS A 238 -6.58 7.19 22.39
C LYS A 238 -7.93 7.84 22.13
N LEU A 239 -8.87 7.61 23.04
CA LEU A 239 -10.18 8.25 22.99
C LEU A 239 -10.09 9.79 22.93
N SER A 240 -9.18 10.39 23.70
CA SER A 240 -8.95 11.84 23.70
C SER A 240 -8.66 12.39 22.31
N ASP A 241 -7.89 11.64 21.51
CA ASP A 241 -7.49 12.04 20.18
C ASP A 241 -8.66 11.98 19.20
N LEU A 242 -9.54 10.98 19.36
CA LEU A 242 -10.77 10.86 18.57
C LEU A 242 -11.76 11.96 18.92
N GLU A 243 -11.89 12.33 20.19
CA GLU A 243 -12.73 13.46 20.61
C GLU A 243 -12.21 14.79 20.06
N GLU A 244 -10.89 14.99 20.03
CA GLU A 244 -10.25 16.16 19.42
C GLU A 244 -10.46 16.19 17.91
N TYR A 245 -10.23 15.07 17.21
CA TYR A 245 -10.45 14.94 15.77
C TYR A 245 -11.89 15.24 15.36
N LEU A 246 -12.86 14.76 16.15
CA LEU A 246 -14.28 14.97 15.89
C LEU A 246 -14.79 16.34 16.37
N GLY A 247 -14.10 16.98 17.32
CA GLY A 247 -14.56 18.18 18.01
C GLY A 247 -15.74 17.93 18.95
N ALA A 248 -15.94 16.68 19.41
CA ALA A 248 -17.09 16.28 20.21
C ALA A 248 -16.75 15.15 21.18
N LYS A 249 -17.34 15.21 22.38
CA LYS A 249 -17.24 14.14 23.39
C LYS A 249 -17.92 12.87 22.92
N GLN A 250 -17.42 11.70 23.36
CA GLN A 250 -17.95 10.38 23.00
C GLN A 250 -19.47 10.27 23.23
N ALA A 251 -19.97 10.87 24.31
CA ALA A 251 -21.39 10.90 24.62
C ALA A 251 -22.25 11.55 23.53
N ASN A 252 -21.68 12.49 22.76
CA ASN A 252 -22.37 13.29 21.74
C ASN A 252 -22.07 12.83 20.31
N TRP A 253 -21.38 11.71 20.10
CA TRP A 253 -21.11 11.21 18.76
C TRP A 253 -22.40 10.83 18.04
N SER A 254 -22.51 11.32 16.80
CA SER A 254 -23.64 11.09 15.88
C SER A 254 -23.26 10.07 14.81
N ALA A 255 -24.22 9.70 13.95
CA ALA A 255 -23.95 8.85 12.79
C ALA A 255 -22.89 9.47 11.86
N ASP A 256 -22.86 10.80 11.74
CA ASP A 256 -21.83 11.53 10.98
C ASP A 256 -20.45 11.39 11.63
N SER A 257 -20.37 11.51 12.96
CA SER A 257 -19.12 11.26 13.70
C SER A 257 -18.58 9.86 13.42
N MET A 258 -19.46 8.85 13.43
CA MET A 258 -19.06 7.47 13.13
C MET A 258 -18.62 7.28 11.67
N LEU A 259 -19.26 7.98 10.73
CA LEU A 259 -18.88 7.95 9.32
C LEU A 259 -17.49 8.57 9.12
N ARG A 260 -17.22 9.73 9.72
CA ARG A 260 -15.91 10.40 9.67
C ARG A 260 -14.80 9.52 10.24
N LEU A 261 -15.04 8.83 11.35
CA LEU A 261 -14.10 7.85 11.90
C LEU A 261 -13.88 6.70 10.91
N LYS A 262 -14.93 6.16 10.30
CA LYS A 262 -14.77 5.09 9.32
C LYS A 262 -13.95 5.53 8.10
N GLU A 263 -14.22 6.70 7.55
CA GLU A 263 -13.44 7.28 6.44
C GLU A 263 -11.97 7.51 6.84
N LEU A 264 -11.72 8.01 8.07
CA LEU A 264 -10.37 8.17 8.60
C LEU A 264 -9.64 6.81 8.65
N LYS A 265 -10.30 5.75 9.13
CA LYS A 265 -9.70 4.42 9.19
C LYS A 265 -9.32 3.89 7.81
N ASN A 266 -10.20 4.03 6.82
CA ASN A 266 -9.92 3.63 5.43
C ASN A 266 -8.67 4.34 4.89
N SER A 267 -8.51 5.61 5.24
CA SER A 267 -7.41 6.44 4.74
C SER A 267 -6.06 6.07 5.33
N ILE A 268 -6.07 5.64 6.59
CA ILE A 268 -4.91 5.08 7.26
C ILE A 268 -4.55 3.72 6.64
N ASP A 269 -5.55 2.86 6.40
CA ASP A 269 -5.33 1.52 5.82
C ASP A 269 -4.82 1.58 4.38
N ASP A 270 -5.35 2.50 3.57
CA ASP A 270 -4.88 2.73 2.20
C ASP A 270 -3.52 3.48 2.17
N GLY A 271 -2.98 3.83 3.34
CA GLY A 271 -1.72 4.54 3.54
C GLY A 271 -1.71 5.97 3.00
N VAL A 272 -2.85 6.48 2.55
CA VAL A 272 -2.99 7.85 2.03
C VAL A 272 -2.66 8.86 3.11
N LEU A 273 -3.06 8.54 4.35
CA LEU A 273 -2.90 9.39 5.50
C LEU A 273 -2.09 8.68 6.60
N PRO A 274 -0.81 9.03 6.78
CA PRO A 274 -0.03 8.54 7.90
C PRO A 274 -0.69 8.90 9.23
N ILE A 275 -0.73 7.95 10.17
CA ILE A 275 -1.30 8.18 11.52
C ILE A 275 -0.68 9.41 12.17
N GLY A 276 0.64 9.57 12.03
CA GLY A 276 1.37 10.70 12.60
C GLY A 276 1.04 12.07 12.02
N GLU A 277 0.41 12.12 10.85
CA GLU A 277 -0.04 13.37 10.24
C GLU A 277 -1.35 13.86 10.88
N VAL A 278 -2.23 12.93 11.26
CA VAL A 278 -3.49 13.24 11.95
C VAL A 278 -3.28 13.39 13.45
N PHE A 279 -2.43 12.54 14.02
CA PHE A 279 -2.15 12.46 15.44
C PHE A 279 -0.65 12.68 15.65
N PRO A 280 -0.19 13.94 15.77
CA PRO A 280 1.23 14.28 15.82
C PRO A 280 2.02 13.56 16.92
N HIS A 281 1.36 13.28 18.05
CA HIS A 281 1.98 12.55 19.16
C HIS A 281 2.25 11.06 18.83
N LEU A 282 1.60 10.51 17.79
CA LEU A 282 1.83 9.16 17.25
C LEU A 282 2.75 9.16 16.03
N ALA A 283 3.24 10.33 15.60
CA ALA A 283 4.28 10.38 14.60
C ALA A 283 5.49 9.58 15.14
N GLY A 284 5.82 8.45 14.52
CA GLY A 284 6.91 7.58 14.96
C GLY A 284 6.51 6.26 15.64
N ASN A 285 5.22 5.89 15.68
CA ASN A 285 4.82 4.50 15.95
C ASN A 285 5.12 3.57 14.75
N ASP A 286 6.38 3.56 14.29
CA ASP A 286 6.91 2.37 13.67
C ASP A 286 6.89 1.29 14.75
N LYS A 287 6.14 0.20 14.53
CA LYS A 287 6.20 -0.99 15.40
C LYS A 287 7.62 -1.57 15.54
N ASN A 288 8.60 -1.00 14.80
CA ASN A 288 10.01 -1.35 14.75
C ASN A 288 10.96 -0.14 15.03
N ALA A 289 10.50 0.98 15.59
CA ALA A 289 11.42 2.05 15.99
C ALA A 289 12.39 1.50 17.05
N THR A 290 13.69 1.57 16.78
CA THR A 290 14.72 1.18 17.76
C THR A 290 14.90 2.27 18.82
N ILE A 291 15.44 1.88 19.97
CA ILE A 291 15.75 2.81 21.07
C ILE A 291 16.66 3.95 20.61
N THR A 292 16.55 5.11 21.26
CA THR A 292 17.41 6.26 20.98
C THR A 292 18.88 5.98 21.29
N LYS A 293 19.80 6.81 20.78
CA LYS A 293 21.24 6.70 21.10
C LYS A 293 21.51 6.82 22.61
N GLU A 294 20.76 7.68 23.29
CA GLU A 294 20.85 7.89 24.75
C GLU A 294 20.40 6.65 25.51
N GLN A 295 19.26 6.06 25.12
CA GLN A 295 18.76 4.81 25.70
C GLN A 295 19.69 3.63 25.41
N THR A 296 20.31 3.58 24.23
CA THR A 296 21.31 2.54 23.90
C THR A 296 22.51 2.64 24.83
N LYS A 297 22.99 3.87 25.06
CA LYS A 297 24.08 4.14 26.01
C LYS A 297 23.69 3.74 27.44
N ALA A 298 22.48 4.06 27.87
CA ALA A 298 21.96 3.67 29.18
C ALA A 298 21.92 2.13 29.38
N LEU A 299 21.45 1.37 28.38
CA LEU A 299 21.48 -0.10 28.45
C LEU A 299 22.90 -0.66 28.47
N MET A 300 23.83 -0.08 27.70
CA MET A 300 25.24 -0.50 27.69
C MET A 300 25.95 -0.21 29.02
N GLU A 301 25.68 0.95 29.63
CA GLU A 301 26.21 1.31 30.95
C GLU A 301 25.63 0.41 32.05
N ALA A 302 24.32 0.15 32.02
CA ALA A 302 23.67 -0.77 32.94
C ALA A 302 24.20 -2.20 32.80
N ALA A 303 24.39 -2.69 31.57
CA ALA A 303 24.97 -4.01 31.32
C ALA A 303 26.46 -4.09 31.72
N LYS A 304 27.20 -2.98 31.64
CA LYS A 304 28.58 -2.90 32.13
C LYS A 304 28.65 -2.94 33.66
N ALA A 305 27.70 -2.32 34.34
CA ALA A 305 27.64 -2.29 35.80
C ALA A 305 27.39 -3.67 36.42
N THR A 306 26.79 -4.62 35.70
CA THR A 306 26.57 -6.00 36.20
C THR A 306 27.77 -6.92 36.05
N GLY A 307 28.79 -6.54 35.26
CA GLY A 307 29.94 -7.41 34.95
C GLY A 307 29.63 -8.65 34.09
N ARG A 308 28.36 -8.91 33.74
CA ARG A 308 27.90 -10.12 33.03
C ARG A 308 27.46 -9.82 31.59
N GLN A 309 28.22 -9.00 30.89
CA GLN A 309 27.88 -8.50 29.55
C GLN A 309 27.64 -9.62 28.52
N GLY A 310 28.40 -10.72 28.59
CA GLY A 310 28.23 -11.88 27.71
C GLY A 310 26.88 -12.57 27.88
N GLU A 311 26.46 -12.81 29.11
CA GLU A 311 25.19 -13.47 29.42
C GLU A 311 23.98 -12.60 29.07
N ILE A 312 24.09 -11.29 29.28
CA ILE A 312 23.06 -10.32 28.88
C ILE A 312 22.95 -10.30 27.35
N SER A 313 24.07 -10.30 26.63
CA SER A 313 24.09 -10.38 25.16
C SER A 313 23.43 -11.66 24.66
N ASP A 314 23.68 -12.81 25.30
CA ASP A 314 23.06 -14.08 24.90
C ASP A 314 21.57 -14.16 25.26
N ALA A 315 21.15 -13.55 26.37
CA ALA A 315 19.74 -13.39 26.71
C ALA A 315 19.01 -12.48 25.69
N LEU A 316 19.65 -11.42 25.22
CA LEU A 316 19.11 -10.55 24.17
C LEU A 316 18.96 -11.28 22.84
N LYS A 317 19.94 -12.09 22.44
CA LYS A 317 19.85 -12.93 21.23
C LYS A 317 18.68 -13.91 21.30
N LYS A 318 18.42 -14.51 22.47
CA LYS A 318 17.24 -15.38 22.69
C LYS A 318 15.91 -14.62 22.55
N LEU A 319 15.91 -13.31 22.82
CA LEU A 319 14.76 -12.42 22.61
C LEU A 319 14.68 -11.85 21.18
N GLY A 320 15.54 -12.31 20.27
CA GLY A 320 15.60 -11.87 18.87
C GLY A 320 16.33 -10.54 18.66
N ILE A 321 17.10 -10.05 19.64
CA ILE A 321 17.80 -8.77 19.61
C ILE A 321 19.29 -9.03 19.41
N ALA A 322 19.84 -8.62 18.27
CA ALA A 322 21.25 -8.88 17.92
C ALA A 322 22.23 -7.97 18.68
N LYS A 323 21.88 -6.70 18.87
CA LYS A 323 22.66 -5.70 19.62
C LYS A 323 21.73 -4.83 20.46
N PHE A 324 22.26 -4.20 21.51
CA PHE A 324 21.48 -3.24 22.31
C PHE A 324 20.81 -2.15 21.46
N ALA A 325 21.49 -1.66 20.42
CA ALA A 325 20.97 -0.65 19.49
C ALA A 325 19.75 -1.13 18.67
N ASP A 326 19.57 -2.44 18.53
CA ASP A 326 18.47 -3.05 17.78
C ASP A 326 17.24 -3.31 18.67
N THR A 327 17.31 -2.91 19.95
CA THR A 327 16.18 -3.05 20.88
C THR A 327 15.01 -2.21 20.39
N PRO A 328 13.82 -2.80 20.18
CA PRO A 328 12.62 -2.03 19.88
C PRO A 328 12.30 -1.07 21.04
N ALA A 329 11.93 0.18 20.73
CA ALA A 329 11.67 1.23 21.71
C ALA A 329 10.60 0.82 22.75
N ILE A 330 9.60 0.05 22.31
CA ILE A 330 8.53 -0.48 23.17
C ILE A 330 9.05 -1.48 24.21
N ARG A 331 10.17 -2.16 23.92
CA ARG A 331 10.79 -3.18 24.79
C ARG A 331 11.94 -2.63 25.64
N TYR A 332 12.16 -1.31 25.64
CA TYR A 332 13.23 -0.70 26.43
C TYR A 332 13.13 -1.05 27.93
N ASP A 333 11.96 -0.89 28.52
CA ASP A 333 11.74 -1.17 29.95
C ASP A 333 11.88 -2.67 30.28
N GLU A 334 11.51 -3.55 29.35
CA GLU A 334 11.67 -5.00 29.48
C GLU A 334 13.15 -5.38 29.49
N VAL A 335 13.94 -4.82 28.58
CA VAL A 335 15.38 -5.07 28.50
C VAL A 335 16.12 -4.46 29.70
N MET A 336 15.71 -3.27 30.16
CA MET A 336 16.30 -2.66 31.36
C MET A 336 16.03 -3.51 32.61
N LYS A 337 14.80 -4.05 32.75
CA LYS A 337 14.46 -5.00 33.81
C LYS A 337 15.27 -6.28 33.71
N LEU A 338 15.44 -6.83 32.50
CA LEU A 338 16.29 -7.99 32.27
C LEU A 338 17.71 -7.73 32.78
N ILE A 339 18.34 -6.62 32.39
CA ILE A 339 19.69 -6.24 32.86
C ILE A 339 19.74 -6.14 34.38
N SER A 340 18.75 -5.50 35.01
CA SER A 340 18.67 -5.38 36.48
C SER A 340 18.46 -6.72 37.20
N SER A 341 17.91 -7.74 36.54
CA SER A 341 17.79 -9.08 37.11
C SER A 341 19.15 -9.77 37.27
N PHE A 342 20.12 -9.44 36.40
CA PHE A 342 21.49 -9.93 36.47
C PHE A 342 22.32 -9.27 37.59
N SER A 343 21.91 -8.10 38.11
CA SER A 343 22.53 -7.49 39.29
C SER A 343 21.96 -8.00 40.62
N SER A 344 20.85 -8.74 40.60
CA SER A 344 20.07 -9.07 41.80
C SER A 344 20.27 -10.50 42.33
N GLN A 345 21.32 -11.22 41.89
CA GLN A 345 21.65 -12.53 42.49
C GLN A 345 22.68 -12.36 43.62
N PRO A 346 22.32 -12.67 44.89
CA PRO A 346 23.29 -12.76 45.97
C PRO A 346 24.05 -14.09 45.85
N GLY A 347 25.37 -14.02 45.86
CA GLY A 347 26.23 -15.20 45.74
C GLY A 347 27.70 -14.83 45.81
N ASN A 348 28.09 -14.15 46.88
CA ASN A 348 29.48 -14.07 47.32
C ASN A 348 29.72 -15.29 48.20
N GLU A 349 30.27 -16.37 47.64
CA GLU A 349 31.01 -17.36 48.43
C GLU A 349 32.46 -17.31 47.96
N GLU A 350 33.29 -16.76 48.83
CA GLU A 350 34.74 -16.89 48.80
C GLU A 350 35.11 -18.37 48.71
N GLN A 351 35.91 -18.74 47.71
CA GLN A 351 36.79 -19.89 47.81
C GLN A 351 38.23 -19.47 47.48
N PRO A 352 39.20 -20.04 48.22
CA PRO A 352 40.46 -19.39 48.51
C PRO A 352 41.48 -19.50 47.37
N VAL A 353 42.41 -18.56 47.40
CA VAL A 353 43.61 -18.47 46.56
C VAL A 353 44.38 -19.81 46.59
N ALA A 354 44.35 -20.54 45.48
CA ALA A 354 45.24 -21.67 45.23
C ALA A 354 46.19 -21.32 44.07
N ALA A 355 47.43 -21.03 44.45
CA ALA A 355 48.69 -21.10 43.71
C ALA A 355 48.63 -21.06 42.16
N GLN A 356 49.02 -19.90 41.61
CA GLN A 356 49.74 -19.85 40.34
C GLN A 356 51.17 -20.35 40.57
N GLU A 357 51.40 -21.64 40.41
CA GLU A 357 52.70 -22.15 40.00
C GLU A 357 52.48 -23.15 38.84
N ASP A 358 53.33 -23.01 37.83
CA ASP A 358 53.60 -24.00 36.78
C ASP A 358 52.72 -24.02 35.50
N LYS A 359 52.88 -22.98 34.68
CA LYS A 359 52.83 -23.11 33.20
C LYS A 359 54.06 -22.47 32.55
N ALA A 360 55.23 -22.87 33.03
CA ALA A 360 56.51 -22.66 32.37
C ALA A 360 57.22 -24.00 32.08
N ALA A 361 56.47 -25.05 31.73
CA ALA A 361 57.06 -26.32 31.30
C ALA A 361 56.06 -27.17 30.48
N ARG A 362 55.80 -26.78 29.23
CA ARG A 362 55.42 -27.69 28.12
C ARG A 362 55.38 -26.93 26.80
N LYS A 363 56.53 -26.36 26.47
CA LYS A 363 56.93 -26.08 25.09
C LYS A 363 58.12 -26.99 24.80
N GLU A 364 57.89 -28.29 24.90
CA GLU A 364 58.75 -29.39 24.43
C GLU A 364 57.97 -30.70 24.57
N ALA A 365 57.93 -31.48 23.48
CA ALA A 365 57.11 -32.67 23.20
C ALA A 365 55.59 -32.36 23.04
N ARG A 366 54.98 -32.44 21.87
CA ARG A 366 55.10 -33.43 20.79
C ARG A 366 54.54 -32.87 19.49
#